data_AF-Q687E2-F1
#
_entry.id   AF-Q687E2-F1
#
_cell.length_a   1.000
_cell.length_b   1.000
_cell.length_c   1.000
_cell.angle_alpha   90.00
_cell.angle_beta   90.00
_cell.angle_gamma   90.00
#
_symmetry.space_group_name_H-M   'P 1'
#
loop_
_entity.id
_entity.type
_entity.pdbx_description
1 polymer ?
#
loop_
_entity_poly.entity_id
_entity_poly.type
_entity_poly.pdbx_seq_one_letter_code
_entity_poly.pdbx_strand_id
1 'polypeptide(L)'
;MLFAVAALTVLLVDVNAQLQECHLSPTVQEVYEQFLLKANPGLIWNDAMSSQALRELEEPGSVLRPGAPYIHFGAERTFEDKEKPFSIPKKTRYTLFKMVKFWRKIHGLSEGVNYGCNGVYTSENSKDKMKVLCLFQNY
;
A
#
# COMPACT_ATOMS: atom_id res chain seq x y z
N MET A 1 5.82 65.87 -7.80
CA MET A 1 5.03 64.74 -7.28
C MET A 1 5.27 63.56 -8.20
N LEU A 2 6.17 62.64 -7.83
CA LEU A 2 6.40 61.39 -8.57
C LEU A 2 5.53 60.30 -7.94
N PHE A 3 4.50 59.85 -8.65
CA PHE A 3 3.72 58.69 -8.23
C PHE A 3 4.31 57.44 -8.89
N ALA A 4 4.82 56.55 -8.05
CA ALA A 4 5.39 55.26 -8.41
C ALA A 4 4.30 54.32 -8.96
N VAL A 5 4.59 53.70 -10.09
CA VAL A 5 3.75 52.66 -10.70
C VAL A 5 4.03 51.34 -9.97
N ALA A 6 3.08 50.88 -9.14
CA ALA A 6 3.12 49.55 -8.55
C ALA A 6 2.64 48.53 -9.58
N ALA A 7 3.58 47.86 -10.26
CA ALA A 7 3.30 46.73 -11.13
C ALA A 7 3.02 45.49 -10.27
N LEU A 8 1.72 45.22 -10.04
CA LEU A 8 1.23 44.02 -9.39
C LEU A 8 1.36 42.84 -10.38
N THR A 9 2.49 42.15 -10.34
CA THR A 9 2.68 40.89 -11.06
C THR A 9 2.00 39.77 -10.28
N VAL A 10 0.84 39.33 -10.78
CA VAL A 10 0.16 38.13 -10.30
C VAL A 10 1.00 36.93 -10.71
N LEU A 11 1.75 36.36 -9.77
CA LEU A 11 2.37 35.06 -9.94
C LEU A 11 1.25 34.01 -9.95
N LEU A 12 0.88 33.56 -11.14
CA LEU A 12 0.17 32.30 -11.33
C LEU A 12 1.12 31.19 -10.87
N VAL A 13 0.93 30.72 -9.64
CA VAL A 13 1.52 29.46 -9.19
C VAL A 13 0.78 28.37 -9.94
N ASP A 14 1.37 27.89 -11.04
CA ASP A 14 1.02 26.61 -11.62
C ASP A 14 1.26 25.56 -10.52
N VAL A 15 0.20 25.20 -9.81
CA VAL A 15 0.18 24.01 -8.96
C VAL A 15 0.17 22.83 -9.91
N ASN A 16 1.31 22.57 -10.51
CA ASN A 16 1.60 21.32 -11.19
C ASN A 16 1.77 20.27 -10.08
N ALA A 17 0.66 19.92 -9.44
CA ALA A 17 0.51 18.69 -8.69
C ALA A 17 0.56 17.55 -9.73
N GLN A 18 1.74 17.33 -10.30
CA GLN A 18 2.11 16.04 -10.81
C GLN A 18 2.03 15.12 -9.61
N LEU A 19 0.88 14.45 -9.50
CA LEU A 19 0.63 13.34 -8.60
C LEU A 19 1.76 12.36 -8.88
N GLN A 20 2.85 12.49 -8.13
CA GLN A 20 3.94 11.55 -8.21
C GLN A 20 3.36 10.28 -7.63
N GLU A 21 2.87 9.40 -8.51
CA GLU A 21 2.44 8.06 -8.13
C GLU A 21 3.64 7.44 -7.45
N CYS A 22 3.62 7.40 -6.11
CA CYS A 22 4.62 6.73 -5.31
C CYS A 22 4.45 5.24 -5.56
N HIS A 23 5.03 4.77 -6.66
CA HIS A 23 4.99 3.36 -7.01
C HIS A 23 5.70 2.57 -5.92
N LEU A 24 5.07 1.47 -5.52
CA LEU A 24 5.67 0.49 -4.62
C LEU A 24 7.00 0.01 -5.22
N SER A 25 8.05 -0.07 -4.41
CA SER A 25 9.34 -0.52 -4.94
C SER A 25 9.24 -1.96 -5.48
N PRO A 26 9.87 -2.28 -6.63
CA PRO A 26 9.77 -3.60 -7.25
C PRO A 26 10.15 -4.74 -6.29
N THR A 27 11.18 -4.55 -5.47
CA THR A 27 11.60 -5.55 -4.47
C THR A 27 10.52 -5.85 -3.42
N VAL A 28 9.68 -4.87 -3.07
CA VAL A 28 8.59 -5.09 -2.11
C VAL A 28 7.38 -5.71 -2.79
N GLN A 29 7.09 -5.31 -4.04
CA GLN A 29 6.08 -5.95 -4.87
C GLN A 29 6.35 -7.46 -5.01
N GLU A 30 7.57 -7.84 -5.38
CA GLU A 30 7.98 -9.24 -5.52
C GLU A 30 7.73 -10.04 -4.24
N VAL A 31 7.88 -9.42 -3.06
CA VAL A 31 7.58 -10.08 -1.77
C VAL A 31 6.09 -10.39 -1.63
N TYR A 32 5.20 -9.50 -2.07
CA TYR A 32 3.76 -9.75 -2.11
C TYR A 32 3.41 -10.86 -3.10
N GLU A 33 3.92 -10.77 -4.33
CA GLU A 33 3.66 -11.74 -5.39
C GLU A 33 4.13 -13.15 -4.98
N GLN A 34 5.39 -13.29 -4.53
CA GLN A 34 5.92 -14.58 -4.09
C GLN A 34 5.17 -15.17 -2.88
N PHE A 35 4.55 -14.34 -2.05
CA PHE A 35 3.77 -14.81 -0.91
C PHE A 35 2.36 -15.26 -1.33
N LEU A 36 1.66 -14.45 -2.12
CA LEU A 36 0.26 -14.70 -2.47
C LEU A 36 0.11 -15.75 -3.58
N LEU A 37 1.03 -15.79 -4.55
CA LEU A 37 1.01 -16.80 -5.61
C LEU A 37 1.23 -18.23 -5.08
N LYS A 38 1.80 -18.39 -3.89
CA LYS A 38 1.85 -19.68 -3.19
C LYS A 38 0.48 -20.15 -2.70
N ALA A 39 -0.40 -19.22 -2.33
CA ALA A 39 -1.75 -19.53 -1.89
C ALA A 39 -2.70 -19.71 -3.09
N ASN A 40 -2.55 -18.86 -4.11
CA ASN A 40 -3.33 -18.92 -5.35
C ASN A 40 -2.48 -18.46 -6.54
N PRO A 41 -2.00 -19.38 -7.39
CA PRO A 41 -1.17 -19.06 -8.57
C PRO A 41 -1.89 -18.26 -9.67
N GLY A 42 -3.22 -18.21 -9.66
CA GLY A 42 -4.02 -17.55 -10.69
C GLY A 42 -4.30 -16.06 -10.42
N LEU A 43 -3.68 -15.49 -9.39
CA LEU A 43 -3.85 -14.08 -9.04
C LEU A 43 -3.06 -13.18 -10.01
N ILE A 44 -3.66 -12.05 -10.40
CA ILE A 44 -3.08 -11.08 -11.32
C ILE A 44 -2.81 -9.77 -10.57
N TRP A 45 -1.55 -9.33 -10.54
CA TRP A 45 -1.18 -8.07 -9.91
C TRP A 45 -1.80 -6.87 -10.63
N ASN A 46 -2.31 -5.91 -9.86
CA ASN A 46 -2.92 -4.67 -10.35
C ASN A 46 -2.38 -3.46 -9.56
N ASP A 47 -1.66 -2.57 -10.24
CA ASP A 47 -1.03 -1.41 -9.62
C ASP A 47 -2.04 -0.41 -9.04
N ALA A 48 -3.19 -0.21 -9.71
CA ALA A 48 -4.23 0.69 -9.20
C ALA A 48 -4.82 0.17 -7.88
N MET A 49 -4.99 -1.15 -7.74
CA MET A 49 -5.40 -1.76 -6.49
C MET A 49 -4.32 -1.67 -5.40
N SER A 50 -3.03 -1.74 -5.77
CA SER A 50 -1.93 -1.49 -4.83
C SER A 50 -1.96 -0.07 -4.29
N SER A 51 -2.17 0.93 -5.17
CA SER A 51 -2.34 2.33 -4.76
C SER A 51 -3.57 2.54 -3.88
N GLN A 52 -4.68 1.83 -4.17
CA GLN A 52 -5.87 1.87 -3.32
C GLN A 52 -5.64 1.23 -1.95
N ALA A 53 -4.88 0.14 -1.88
CA ALA A 53 -4.50 -0.48 -0.60
C ALA A 53 -3.66 0.48 0.26
N LEU A 54 -2.75 1.26 -0.36
CA LEU A 54 -2.01 2.32 0.33
C LEU A 54 -2.95 3.41 0.83
N ARG A 55 -3.83 3.92 -0.03
CA ARG A 55 -4.78 4.97 0.33
C ARG A 55 -5.66 4.57 1.50
N GLU A 56 -6.14 3.32 1.54
CA GLU A 56 -6.92 2.79 2.65
C GLU A 56 -6.10 2.66 3.94
N LEU A 57 -4.80 2.36 3.85
CA LEU A 57 -3.91 2.30 5.01
C LEU A 57 -3.62 3.69 5.59
N GLU A 58 -3.53 4.71 4.74
CA GLU A 58 -3.29 6.11 5.11
C GLU A 58 -4.57 6.81 5.61
N GLU A 59 -5.69 6.56 4.94
CA GLU A 59 -7.01 7.11 5.23
C GLU A 59 -8.05 5.97 5.31
N PRO A 60 -8.21 5.32 6.48
CA PRO A 60 -9.15 4.23 6.64
C PRO A 60 -10.59 4.63 6.29
N GLY A 61 -11.25 3.80 5.49
CA GLY A 61 -12.61 4.04 4.97
C GLY A 61 -12.66 4.79 3.64
N SER A 62 -11.53 5.24 3.08
CA SER A 62 -11.47 5.93 1.80
C SER A 62 -11.75 5.01 0.59
N VAL A 63 -11.39 3.73 0.70
CA VAL A 63 -11.58 2.70 -0.33
C VAL A 63 -12.57 1.63 0.13
N LEU A 64 -12.40 1.11 1.35
CA LEU A 64 -13.23 0.02 1.91
C LEU A 64 -14.52 0.54 2.56
N ARG A 65 -15.24 1.39 1.85
CA ARG A 65 -16.58 1.87 2.24
C ARG A 65 -17.67 0.80 2.03
N PRO A 66 -18.84 0.91 2.69
CA PRO A 66 -19.94 -0.03 2.47
C PRO A 66 -20.29 -0.16 0.98
N GLY A 67 -20.37 -1.41 0.49
CA GLY A 67 -20.62 -1.71 -0.92
C GLY A 67 -19.39 -1.66 -1.83
N ALA A 68 -18.18 -1.42 -1.30
CA ALA A 68 -16.96 -1.52 -2.08
C ALA A 68 -16.78 -2.95 -2.64
N PRO A 69 -16.35 -3.10 -3.91
CA PRO A 69 -16.27 -4.40 -4.60
C PRO A 69 -15.00 -5.18 -4.24
N TYR A 70 -14.50 -5.05 -3.00
CA TYR A 70 -13.22 -5.62 -2.58
C TYR A 70 -13.38 -6.61 -1.45
N ILE A 71 -12.76 -7.77 -1.62
CA ILE A 71 -12.35 -8.62 -0.50
C ILE A 71 -10.99 -8.10 -0.03
N HIS A 72 -10.77 -8.01 1.28
CA HIS A 72 -9.51 -7.51 1.80
C HIS A 72 -8.96 -8.42 2.91
N PHE A 73 -7.63 -8.53 2.94
CA PHE A 73 -6.92 -9.19 4.02
C PHE A 73 -5.71 -8.34 4.40
N GLY A 74 -5.50 -8.15 5.69
CA GLY A 74 -4.39 -7.36 6.20
C GLY A 74 -3.74 -8.02 7.40
N ALA A 75 -2.52 -7.58 7.69
CA ALA A 75 -1.78 -7.97 8.86
C ALA A 75 -0.92 -6.83 9.38
N GLU A 76 -0.60 -6.92 10.66
CA GLU A 76 0.22 -5.94 11.35
C GLU A 76 1.26 -6.64 12.20
N ARG A 77 2.48 -6.12 12.18
CA ARG A 77 3.59 -6.62 13.01
C ARG A 77 4.40 -5.46 13.57
N THR A 78 4.64 -5.54 14.87
CA THR A 78 5.63 -4.72 15.58
C THR A 78 6.96 -5.48 15.62
N PHE A 79 8.05 -4.77 15.41
CA PHE A 79 9.42 -5.23 15.54
C PHE A 79 10.04 -4.49 16.72
N GLU A 80 10.26 -5.23 17.80
CA GLU A 80 10.95 -4.78 18.99
C GLU A 80 12.38 -5.29 18.84
N ASP A 81 13.31 -4.49 18.29
CA ASP A 81 14.73 -4.45 18.71
C ASP A 81 15.67 -3.77 17.72
N LYS A 82 16.67 -3.10 18.32
CA LYS A 82 17.74 -2.30 17.70
C LYS A 82 18.95 -3.14 17.25
N GLU A 83 18.91 -4.47 17.34
CA GLU A 83 20.10 -5.30 17.11
C GLU A 83 20.33 -5.74 15.66
N LYS A 84 19.37 -5.51 14.75
CA LYS A 84 19.59 -5.53 13.29
C LYS A 84 18.40 -4.90 12.56
N PRO A 85 18.56 -3.74 11.90
CA PRO A 85 17.48 -3.18 11.11
C PRO A 85 17.18 -4.14 9.95
N PHE A 86 16.02 -4.81 10.00
CA PHE A 86 15.53 -5.55 8.84
C PHE A 86 15.17 -4.55 7.75
N SER A 87 15.53 -4.88 6.50
CA SER A 87 15.09 -4.12 5.33
C SER A 87 13.57 -4.15 5.22
N ILE A 88 12.99 -3.14 4.55
CA ILE A 88 11.54 -3.07 4.31
C ILE A 88 11.01 -4.36 3.66
N PRO A 89 11.61 -4.94 2.59
CA PRO A 89 11.16 -6.23 2.03
C PRO A 89 11.10 -7.35 3.07
N LYS A 90 12.08 -7.43 3.98
CA LYS A 90 12.12 -8.46 5.02
C LYS A 90 11.06 -8.23 6.10
N LYS A 91 10.83 -6.97 6.50
CA LYS A 91 9.72 -6.59 7.40
C LYS A 91 8.38 -6.92 6.77
N THR A 92 8.16 -6.58 5.50
CA THR A 92 6.96 -6.94 4.73
C THR A 92 6.73 -8.44 4.74
N ARG A 93 7.74 -9.25 4.41
CA ARG A 93 7.65 -10.72 4.43
C ARG A 93 7.25 -11.27 5.79
N TYR A 94 7.84 -10.77 6.88
CA TYR A 94 7.50 -11.20 8.24
C TYR A 94 6.10 -10.78 8.68
N THR A 95 5.59 -9.66 8.19
CA THR A 95 4.20 -9.25 8.40
C THR A 95 3.25 -10.16 7.62
N LEU A 96 3.56 -10.47 6.36
CA LEU A 96 2.77 -11.35 5.50
C LEU A 96 2.60 -12.75 6.10
N PHE A 97 3.59 -13.31 6.81
CA PHE A 97 3.40 -14.60 7.48
C PHE A 97 2.23 -14.65 8.47
N LYS A 98 1.79 -13.50 9.01
CA LYS A 98 0.56 -13.45 9.82
C LYS A 98 -0.74 -13.59 8.99
N MET A 99 -0.66 -13.42 7.68
CA MET A 99 -1.77 -13.63 6.74
C MET A 99 -1.94 -15.10 6.32
N VAL A 100 -1.08 -16.03 6.77
CA VAL A 100 -1.21 -17.47 6.47
C VAL A 100 -2.59 -18.01 6.91
N LYS A 101 -3.16 -17.48 7.99
CA LYS A 101 -4.54 -17.80 8.44
C LYS A 101 -5.62 -17.53 7.39
N PHE A 102 -5.35 -16.69 6.39
CA PHE A 102 -6.25 -16.37 5.29
C PHE A 102 -5.98 -17.19 4.03
N TRP A 103 -4.94 -18.03 3.99
CA TRP A 103 -4.56 -18.80 2.79
C TRP A 103 -5.72 -19.64 2.24
N ARG A 104 -6.50 -20.31 3.10
CA ARG A 104 -7.67 -21.08 2.63
C ARG A 104 -8.71 -20.20 1.91
N LYS A 105 -8.89 -18.95 2.35
CA LYS A 105 -9.80 -18.00 1.71
C LYS A 105 -9.23 -17.49 0.39
N ILE A 106 -7.94 -17.15 0.36
CA ILE A 106 -7.22 -16.68 -0.84
C ILE A 106 -7.17 -17.78 -1.91
N HIS A 107 -6.92 -19.02 -1.49
CA HIS A 107 -6.92 -20.20 -2.36
C HIS A 107 -8.28 -20.45 -3.01
N GLY A 108 -9.38 -20.15 -2.31
CA GLY A 108 -10.74 -20.32 -2.82
C GLY A 108 -11.23 -19.19 -3.73
N LEU A 109 -10.40 -18.18 -4.03
CA LEU A 109 -10.73 -17.16 -5.02
C LEU A 109 -10.63 -17.75 -6.44
N SER A 110 -11.45 -17.25 -7.36
CA SER A 110 -11.45 -17.68 -8.76
C SER A 110 -10.09 -17.46 -9.43
N GLU A 111 -9.84 -18.18 -10.51
CA GLU A 111 -8.68 -17.93 -11.37
C GLU A 111 -8.82 -16.57 -12.07
N GLY A 112 -7.72 -15.85 -12.28
CA GLY A 112 -7.71 -14.55 -12.94
C GLY A 112 -8.15 -13.38 -12.06
N VAL A 113 -8.26 -13.58 -10.74
CA VAL A 113 -8.63 -12.51 -9.80
C VAL A 113 -7.53 -11.45 -9.72
N ASN A 114 -7.93 -10.20 -9.93
CA ASN A 114 -7.05 -9.05 -9.75
C ASN A 114 -6.79 -8.79 -8.26
N TYR A 115 -5.56 -8.47 -7.91
CA TYR A 115 -5.20 -8.07 -6.56
C TYR A 115 -4.13 -6.99 -6.54
N GLY A 116 -4.06 -6.26 -5.44
CA GLY A 116 -2.98 -5.32 -5.16
C GLY A 116 -2.73 -5.23 -3.67
N CYS A 117 -1.46 -5.16 -3.28
CA CYS A 117 -1.05 -5.07 -1.89
C CYS A 117 -0.16 -3.87 -1.65
N ASN A 118 -0.30 -3.25 -0.48
CA ASN A 118 0.64 -2.22 -0.04
C ASN A 118 0.85 -2.30 1.47
N GLY A 119 1.80 -1.51 1.98
CA GLY A 119 2.11 -1.47 3.39
C GLY A 119 2.63 -0.13 3.84
N VAL A 120 2.27 0.23 5.08
CA VAL A 120 2.75 1.44 5.76
C VAL A 120 3.70 1.01 6.87
N TYR A 121 4.86 1.65 6.90
CA TYR A 121 5.88 1.47 7.92
C TYR A 121 5.94 2.71 8.80
N THR A 122 5.77 2.54 10.11
CA THR A 122 5.95 3.61 11.10
C THR A 122 7.03 3.22 12.10
N SER A 123 7.79 4.22 12.55
CA SER A 123 8.83 4.05 13.57
C SER A 123 8.57 5.07 14.67
N GLU A 124 7.99 4.62 15.78
CA GLU A 124 7.67 5.46 16.94
C GLU A 124 8.29 4.86 18.20
N ASN A 125 8.99 5.69 19.00
CA ASN A 125 9.47 5.31 20.33
C ASN A 125 10.19 3.94 20.39
N SER A 126 11.10 3.69 19.45
CA SER A 126 11.86 2.43 19.28
C SER A 126 11.04 1.18 18.91
N LYS A 127 9.76 1.34 18.57
CA LYS A 127 8.92 0.28 18.02
C LYS A 127 8.66 0.55 16.55
N ASP A 128 9.26 -0.31 15.74
CA ASP A 128 9.04 -0.34 14.30
C ASP A 128 7.75 -1.13 14.03
N LYS A 129 6.83 -0.58 13.24
CA LYS A 129 5.53 -1.19 12.96
C LYS A 129 5.30 -1.24 11.45
N MET A 130 4.95 -2.42 10.96
CA MET A 130 4.57 -2.63 9.56
C MET A 130 3.11 -3.08 9.51
N LYS A 131 2.28 -2.34 8.78
CA LYS A 131 0.94 -2.76 8.38
C LYS A 131 0.94 -3.11 6.91
N VAL A 132 0.27 -4.18 6.54
CA VAL A 132 0.05 -4.60 5.16
C VAL A 132 -1.43 -4.78 4.92
N LEU A 133 -1.91 -4.35 3.75
CA LEU A 133 -3.25 -4.58 3.26
C LEU A 133 -3.17 -5.10 1.83
N CYS A 134 -3.95 -6.13 1.52
CA CYS A 134 -4.16 -6.64 0.19
C CYS A 134 -5.64 -6.58 -0.16
N LEU A 135 -5.94 -6.03 -1.32
CA LEU A 135 -7.26 -5.97 -1.92
C LEU A 135 -7.36 -7.02 -3.03
N PHE A 136 -8.52 -7.66 -3.15
CA PHE A 136 -8.84 -8.65 -4.17
C PHE A 136 -10.18 -8.29 -4.79
N GLN A 137 -10.26 -8.32 -6.11
CA GLN A 137 -11.49 -8.05 -6.86
C GLN A 137 -11.88 -9.30 -7.64
N ASN A 138 -12.89 -10.00 -7.11
CA ASN A 138 -13.48 -11.15 -7.76
C ASN A 138 -14.69 -10.69 -8.58
N TYR A 139 -14.72 -11.00 -9.87
CA TYR A 139 -15.84 -10.71 -10.77
C TYR A 139 -16.90 -11.81 -10.71
#